data_AF-A0A2N5ZSQ8-F1
#
_entry.id   AF-A0A2N5ZSQ8-F1
#
_cell.length_a   1.000
_cell.length_b   1.000
_cell.length_c   1.000
_cell.angle_alpha   90.00
_cell.angle_beta   90.00
_cell.angle_gamma   90.00
#
_symmetry.space_group_name_H-M   'P 1'
#
loop_
_entity.id
_entity.type
_entity.pdbx_description
1 polymer ?
#
loop_
_entity_poly.entity_id
_entity_poly.type
_entity_poly.pdbx_seq_one_letter_code
_entity_poly.pdbx_strand_id
1 'polypeptide(L)'
;MKAPTLILNFDSLLTAMTKRVTQFVENTDQTINPKGRTGGWLVYLNPNGRLQAQMIGIVAPEDSARYLATAVRKILTQLMLNPEHVSSYQSRDGKTLWGGGINLFDWGYVSFSGLPEAGDEACLVASLEDMGLVSDVGLFRLVLEISSNEVYPWLKTA
;
A
#
# COMPACT_ATOMS: atom_id res chain seq x y z
N MET A 1 -9.67 27.95 -15.56
CA MET A 1 -10.42 26.79 -15.01
C MET A 1 -9.39 25.75 -14.58
N LYS A 2 -9.36 25.33 -13.31
CA LYS A 2 -8.54 24.17 -12.90
C LYS A 2 -9.18 22.93 -13.51
N ALA A 3 -8.39 22.07 -14.14
CA ALA A 3 -8.88 20.77 -14.61
C ALA A 3 -9.49 20.01 -13.42
N PRO A 4 -10.55 19.21 -13.63
CA PRO A 4 -11.09 18.37 -12.57
C PRO A 4 -9.99 17.43 -12.08
N THR A 5 -9.65 17.55 -10.79
CA THR A 5 -8.72 16.63 -10.14
C THR A 5 -9.39 15.26 -10.06
N LEU A 6 -8.79 14.25 -10.70
CA LEU A 6 -9.22 12.87 -10.55
C LEU A 6 -8.98 12.43 -9.10
N ILE A 7 -10.06 12.05 -8.42
CA ILE A 7 -10.01 11.54 -7.05
C ILE A 7 -10.26 10.04 -7.12
N LEU A 8 -9.30 9.27 -6.62
CA LEU A 8 -9.48 7.84 -6.42
C LEU A 8 -10.65 7.59 -5.45
N ASN A 9 -11.56 6.68 -5.82
CA ASN A 9 -12.65 6.26 -4.96
C ASN A 9 -12.10 5.32 -3.87
N PHE A 10 -12.09 5.79 -2.62
CA PHE A 10 -11.53 5.05 -1.49
C PHE A 10 -12.27 3.72 -1.22
N ASP A 11 -13.58 3.66 -1.40
CA ASP A 11 -14.36 2.43 -1.17
C ASP A 11 -14.03 1.36 -2.21
N SER A 12 -13.79 1.79 -3.45
CA SER A 12 -13.33 0.89 -4.53
C SER A 12 -11.93 0.35 -4.24
N LEU A 13 -11.02 1.20 -3.76
CA LEU A 13 -9.69 0.78 -3.32
C LEU A 13 -9.74 -0.14 -2.10
N LEU A 14 -10.59 0.15 -1.12
CA LEU A 14 -10.79 -0.69 0.04
C LEU A 14 -11.28 -2.09 -0.37
N THR A 15 -12.21 -2.16 -1.33
CA THR A 15 -12.73 -3.42 -1.86
C THR A 15 -11.64 -4.24 -2.55
N ALA A 16 -10.87 -3.61 -3.44
CA ALA A 16 -9.75 -4.26 -4.12
C ALA A 16 -8.66 -4.71 -3.15
N MET A 17 -8.30 -3.85 -2.18
CA MET A 17 -7.33 -4.16 -1.12
C MET A 17 -7.79 -5.32 -0.25
N THR A 18 -9.07 -5.37 0.12
CA THR A 18 -9.60 -6.47 0.93
C THR A 18 -9.44 -7.79 0.21
N LYS A 19 -9.81 -7.84 -1.08
CA LYS A 19 -9.62 -9.03 -1.91
C LYS A 19 -8.15 -9.48 -1.95
N ARG A 20 -7.21 -8.55 -2.18
CA ARG A 20 -5.77 -8.89 -2.30
C ARG A 20 -5.13 -9.27 -0.97
N VAL A 21 -5.54 -8.64 0.13
CA VAL A 21 -5.10 -9.03 1.48
C VAL A 21 -5.61 -10.43 1.82
N THR A 22 -6.89 -10.73 1.56
CA THR A 22 -7.44 -12.07 1.77
C THR A 22 -6.66 -13.12 0.97
N GLN A 23 -6.45 -12.88 -0.32
CA GLN A 23 -5.69 -13.79 -1.17
C GLN A 23 -4.23 -13.98 -0.69
N PHE A 24 -3.57 -12.91 -0.24
CA PHE A 24 -2.24 -13.01 0.37
C PHE A 24 -2.28 -13.92 1.61
N VAL A 25 -3.24 -13.71 2.50
CA VAL A 25 -3.34 -14.45 3.76
C VAL A 25 -3.67 -15.92 3.53
N GLU A 26 -4.56 -16.24 2.60
CA GLU A 26 -5.01 -17.60 2.33
C GLU A 26 -3.93 -18.45 1.64
N ASN A 27 -3.12 -17.82 0.79
CA ASN A 27 -2.22 -18.55 -0.08
C ASN A 27 -0.77 -18.57 0.46
N THR A 28 -0.38 -17.63 1.35
CA THR A 28 1.03 -17.53 1.80
C THR A 28 1.35 -18.47 2.95
N ASP A 29 2.56 -19.02 2.94
CA ASP A 29 3.09 -19.81 4.05
C ASP A 29 3.95 -18.97 5.00
N GLN A 30 4.59 -19.63 5.98
CA GLN A 30 5.46 -18.97 6.97
C GLN A 30 6.76 -18.41 6.39
N THR A 31 7.14 -18.75 5.16
CA THR A 31 8.32 -18.16 4.51
C THR A 31 8.03 -16.72 4.07
N ILE A 32 6.84 -16.48 3.54
CA ILE A 32 6.38 -15.15 3.08
C ILE A 32 5.71 -14.39 4.23
N ASN A 33 4.93 -15.07 5.08
CA ASN A 33 4.19 -14.49 6.21
C ASN A 33 4.57 -15.15 7.54
N PRO A 34 5.80 -14.94 8.05
CA PRO A 34 6.34 -15.67 9.21
C PRO A 34 5.58 -15.44 10.51
N LYS A 35 4.85 -14.32 10.62
CA LYS A 35 4.06 -13.98 11.81
C LYS A 35 2.57 -14.29 11.64
N GLY A 36 2.16 -14.93 10.53
CA GLY A 36 0.76 -15.25 10.27
C GLY A 36 -0.16 -14.03 10.33
N ARG A 37 0.30 -12.88 9.83
CA ARG A 37 -0.47 -11.63 9.89
C ARG A 37 -1.65 -11.72 8.93
N THR A 38 -2.82 -11.28 9.38
CA THR A 38 -4.08 -11.45 8.64
C THR A 38 -4.77 -10.14 8.26
N GLY A 39 -4.14 -9.00 8.52
CA GLY A 39 -4.76 -7.70 8.32
C GLY A 39 -3.84 -6.52 8.61
N GLY A 40 -4.37 -5.33 8.40
CA GLY A 40 -3.64 -4.08 8.54
C GLY A 40 -4.52 -2.84 8.36
N TRP A 41 -3.88 -1.69 8.26
CA TRP A 41 -4.53 -0.40 7.99
C TRP A 41 -4.20 0.09 6.60
N LEU A 42 -5.25 0.34 5.81
CA LEU A 42 -5.19 1.08 4.55
C LEU A 42 -5.39 2.56 4.85
N VAL A 43 -4.50 3.40 4.34
CA VAL A 43 -4.59 4.85 4.46
C VAL A 43 -4.45 5.48 3.08
N TYR A 44 -5.31 6.45 2.79
CA TYR A 44 -5.29 7.23 1.56
C TYR A 44 -5.36 8.72 1.89
N LEU A 45 -4.40 9.49 1.40
CA LEU A 45 -4.41 10.95 1.43
C LEU A 45 -4.75 11.44 0.03
N ASN A 46 -5.95 11.98 -0.13
CA ASN A 46 -6.40 12.45 -1.43
C ASN A 46 -5.75 13.80 -1.82
N PRO A 47 -5.86 14.23 -3.09
CA PRO A 47 -5.26 15.48 -3.56
C PRO A 47 -5.76 16.75 -2.87
N ASN A 48 -6.93 16.70 -2.22
CA ASN A 48 -7.50 17.80 -1.46
C ASN A 48 -7.00 17.84 0.00
N GLY A 49 -6.06 16.96 0.38
CA GLY A 49 -5.51 16.86 1.72
C GLY A 49 -6.40 16.11 2.72
N ARG A 50 -7.47 15.45 2.27
CA ARG A 50 -8.31 14.63 3.16
C ARG A 50 -7.69 13.25 3.32
N LEU A 51 -7.40 12.89 4.57
CA LEU A 51 -6.93 11.57 4.95
C LEU A 51 -8.12 10.66 5.27
N GLN A 52 -8.13 9.47 4.67
CA GLN A 52 -9.07 8.38 4.92
C GLN A 52 -8.27 7.16 5.39
N ALA A 53 -8.80 6.43 6.36
CA ALA A 53 -8.15 5.25 6.91
C ALA A 53 -9.19 4.19 7.25
N GLN A 54 -8.89 2.93 6.94
CA GLN A 54 -9.76 1.80 7.24
C GLN A 54 -8.92 0.55 7.55
N MET A 55 -9.35 -0.21 8.55
CA MET A 55 -8.77 -1.51 8.87
C MET A 55 -9.28 -2.58 7.92
N ILE A 56 -8.39 -3.47 7.48
CA ILE A 56 -8.67 -4.64 6.64
C ILE A 56 -8.23 -5.88 7.39
N GLY A 57 -9.04 -6.95 7.36
CA GLY A 57 -8.74 -8.20 8.03
C GLY A 57 -8.79 -8.09 9.55
N ILE A 58 -8.04 -8.97 10.23
CA ILE A 58 -7.98 -9.03 11.70
C ILE A 58 -6.62 -8.52 12.16
N VAL A 59 -6.62 -7.56 13.08
CA VAL A 59 -5.40 -6.99 13.66
C VAL A 59 -5.47 -7.12 15.18
N ALA A 60 -4.41 -7.63 15.79
CA ALA A 60 -4.31 -7.71 17.23
C ALA A 60 -4.42 -6.30 17.84
N PRO A 61 -5.21 -6.09 18.93
CA PRO A 61 -5.44 -4.76 19.49
C PRO A 61 -4.17 -3.97 19.79
N GLU A 62 -3.13 -4.64 20.29
CA GLU A 62 -1.82 -4.07 20.61
C GLU A 62 -1.04 -3.56 19.39
N ASP A 63 -1.32 -4.11 18.20
CA ASP A 63 -0.64 -3.77 16.95
C ASP A 63 -1.41 -2.71 16.14
N SER A 64 -2.71 -2.58 16.36
CA SER A 64 -3.60 -1.75 15.55
C SER A 64 -3.15 -0.28 15.49
N ALA A 65 -2.93 0.35 16.65
CA ALA A 65 -2.47 1.74 16.71
C ALA A 65 -1.10 1.93 16.04
N ARG A 66 -0.20 0.95 16.21
CA ARG A 66 1.14 0.97 15.62
C ARG A 66 1.08 0.89 14.09
N TYR A 67 0.23 0.04 13.54
CA TYR A 67 0.06 -0.11 12.10
C TYR A 67 -0.59 1.13 11.47
N LEU A 68 -1.62 1.70 12.10
CA LEU A 68 -2.18 2.98 11.63
C LEU A 68 -1.12 4.09 11.62
N ALA A 69 -0.39 4.26 12.72
CA ALA A 69 0.67 5.27 12.80
C ALA A 69 1.77 5.04 11.76
N THR A 70 2.10 3.77 11.48
CA THR A 70 3.11 3.40 10.48
C THR A 70 2.62 3.72 9.06
N ALA A 71 1.38 3.38 8.71
CA ALA A 71 0.79 3.74 7.42
C ALA A 71 0.76 5.27 7.22
N VAL A 72 0.27 6.02 8.21
CA VAL A 72 0.28 7.50 8.15
C VAL A 72 1.71 8.05 8.00
N ARG A 73 2.70 7.50 8.72
CA ARG A 73 4.11 7.91 8.59
C ARG A 73 4.65 7.69 7.17
N LYS A 74 4.34 6.56 6.52
CA LYS A 74 4.72 6.30 5.11
C LYS A 74 4.28 7.43 4.18
N ILE A 75 3.09 7.98 4.39
CA ILE A 75 2.60 9.11 3.59
C ILE A 75 3.27 10.42 4.03
N LEU A 76 3.08 10.83 5.28
CA LEU A 76 3.38 12.20 5.71
C LEU A 76 4.89 12.49 5.80
N THR A 77 5.71 11.50 6.14
CA THR A 77 7.14 11.73 6.40
C THR A 77 8.04 11.12 5.35
N GLN A 78 7.61 10.06 4.66
CA GLN A 78 8.43 9.42 3.64
C GLN A 78 8.08 9.91 2.23
N LEU A 79 6.80 9.98 1.87
CA LEU A 79 6.40 10.39 0.52
C LEU A 79 6.22 11.91 0.37
N MET A 80 5.49 12.57 1.28
CA MET A 80 5.23 14.02 1.15
C MET A 80 6.49 14.88 1.31
N LEU A 81 7.50 14.39 2.04
CA LEU A 81 8.77 15.11 2.21
C LEU A 81 9.80 14.79 1.10
N ASN A 82 9.55 13.76 0.28
CA ASN A 82 10.41 13.35 -0.83
C ASN A 82 9.54 13.19 -2.08
N PRO A 83 9.09 14.29 -2.70
CA PRO A 83 8.09 14.26 -3.79
C PRO A 83 8.54 13.47 -5.04
N GLU A 84 9.85 13.24 -5.20
CA GLU A 84 10.45 12.40 -6.23
C GLU A 84 10.36 10.89 -5.94
N HIS A 85 9.99 10.51 -4.71
CA HIS A 85 9.78 9.11 -4.35
C HIS A 85 8.41 8.62 -4.84
N VAL A 86 8.43 7.50 -5.55
CA VAL A 86 7.24 6.78 -6.00
C VAL A 86 6.80 5.72 -5.00
N SER A 87 7.74 5.18 -4.21
CA SER A 87 7.48 4.26 -3.10
C SER A 87 8.14 4.77 -1.82
N SER A 88 7.47 4.59 -0.68
CA SER A 88 8.08 4.86 0.63
C SER A 88 9.28 3.96 0.90
N TYR A 89 9.44 2.86 0.14
CA TYR A 89 10.63 2.01 0.19
C TYR A 89 11.92 2.78 -0.09
N GLN A 90 11.89 3.82 -0.94
CA GLN A 90 13.06 4.65 -1.23
C GLN A 90 13.56 5.43 0.00
N SER A 91 12.68 5.69 0.97
CA SER A 91 13.00 6.37 2.23
C SER A 91 13.26 5.39 3.39
N ARG A 92 13.29 4.08 3.15
CA ARG A 92 13.42 3.08 4.22
C ARG A 92 14.81 3.13 4.87
N ASP A 93 14.86 2.78 6.16
CA ASP A 93 16.11 2.66 6.92
C ASP A 93 16.37 1.23 7.41
N GLY A 94 15.45 0.29 7.11
CA GLY A 94 15.51 -1.11 7.55
C GLY A 94 15.32 -1.31 9.05
N LYS A 95 14.92 -0.27 9.80
CA LYS A 95 14.76 -0.28 11.26
C LYS A 95 13.39 0.23 11.69
N THR A 96 13.06 1.45 11.29
CA THR A 96 11.89 2.19 11.73
C THR A 96 11.03 2.69 10.57
N LEU A 97 11.66 2.97 9.43
CA LEU A 97 11.03 3.38 8.19
C LEU A 97 10.89 2.16 7.28
N TRP A 98 9.64 1.82 7.01
CA TRP A 98 9.24 0.68 6.19
C TRP A 98 8.57 1.19 4.89
N GLY A 99 8.76 0.45 3.81
CA GLY A 99 8.08 0.56 2.52
C GLY A 99 6.58 0.22 2.58
N GLY A 100 5.91 0.13 1.43
CA GLY A 100 4.47 -0.14 1.36
C GLY A 100 3.58 1.11 1.39
N GLY A 101 4.14 2.28 1.06
CA GLY A 101 3.39 3.45 0.62
C GLY A 101 3.72 3.76 -0.83
N ILE A 102 2.75 4.27 -1.59
CA ILE A 102 2.88 4.60 -3.01
C ILE A 102 2.40 6.04 -3.23
N ASN A 103 3.19 6.81 -3.95
CA ASN A 103 2.82 8.11 -4.48
C ASN A 103 2.08 7.92 -5.82
N LEU A 104 0.80 8.29 -5.86
CA LEU A 104 -0.05 8.24 -7.06
C LEU A 104 -0.10 9.61 -7.76
N PHE A 105 0.85 10.50 -7.45
CA PHE A 105 0.98 11.84 -8.00
C PHE A 105 -0.31 12.66 -7.86
N ASP A 106 -0.94 13.01 -8.98
CA ASP A 106 -2.16 13.80 -9.02
C ASP A 106 -3.36 13.11 -8.36
N TRP A 107 -3.27 11.82 -8.06
CA TRP A 107 -4.33 11.07 -7.37
C TRP A 107 -4.08 10.93 -5.87
N GLY A 108 -2.97 11.46 -5.35
CA GLY A 108 -2.65 11.47 -3.93
C GLY A 108 -1.71 10.35 -3.51
N TYR A 109 -1.81 9.92 -2.25
CA TYR A 109 -0.88 8.97 -1.65
C TYR A 109 -1.65 7.85 -0.99
N VAL A 110 -1.19 6.62 -1.17
CA VAL A 110 -1.78 5.45 -0.53
C VAL A 110 -0.71 4.71 0.26
N SER A 111 -1.08 4.13 1.39
CA SER A 111 -0.22 3.20 2.09
C SER A 111 -1.02 2.13 2.80
N PHE A 112 -0.38 0.98 3.01
CA PHE A 112 -0.92 -0.09 3.79
C PHE A 112 0.12 -0.54 4.79
N SER A 113 -0.31 -0.90 6.00
CA SER A 113 0.58 -1.44 7.03
C SER A 113 -0.12 -2.53 7.80
N GLY A 114 0.47 -3.72 7.80
CA GLY A 114 0.02 -4.81 8.66
C GLY A 114 0.46 -6.19 8.21
N LEU A 115 0.89 -6.34 6.96
CA LEU A 115 1.55 -7.54 6.46
C LEU A 115 3.08 -7.36 6.57
N PRO A 116 3.89 -8.37 6.20
CA PRO A 116 5.30 -8.14 5.87
C PRO A 116 5.43 -7.05 4.79
N GLU A 117 6.52 -6.27 4.81
CA GLU A 117 6.70 -5.08 3.96
C GLU A 117 6.46 -5.35 2.47
N ALA A 118 7.02 -6.45 1.93
CA ALA A 118 6.81 -6.85 0.55
C ALA A 118 5.32 -7.18 0.26
N GLY A 119 4.62 -7.78 1.23
CA GLY A 119 3.19 -8.06 1.15
C GLY A 119 2.32 -6.81 1.20
N ASP A 120 2.68 -5.82 2.03
CA ASP A 120 1.98 -4.52 2.06
C ASP A 120 1.99 -3.88 0.66
N GLU A 121 3.16 -3.82 0.03
CA GLU A 121 3.33 -3.20 -1.28
C GLU A 121 2.72 -4.03 -2.42
N ALA A 122 2.90 -5.35 -2.40
CA ALA A 122 2.33 -6.25 -3.42
C ALA A 122 0.80 -6.15 -3.47
N CYS A 123 0.14 -6.14 -2.29
CA CYS A 123 -1.31 -5.99 -2.19
C CYS A 123 -1.78 -4.63 -2.73
N LEU A 124 -1.07 -3.55 -2.41
CA LEU A 124 -1.37 -2.22 -2.94
C LEU A 124 -1.29 -2.16 -4.46
N VAL A 125 -0.17 -2.60 -5.02
CA VAL A 125 0.05 -2.58 -6.48
C VAL A 125 -1.00 -3.43 -7.20
N ALA A 126 -1.26 -4.65 -6.72
CA ALA A 126 -2.27 -5.53 -7.30
C ALA A 126 -3.69 -4.96 -7.21
N SER A 127 -4.01 -4.23 -6.13
CA SER A 127 -5.32 -3.62 -5.95
C SER A 127 -5.54 -2.43 -6.87
N LEU A 128 -4.52 -1.58 -7.03
CA LEU A 128 -4.58 -0.46 -7.95
C LEU A 128 -4.67 -0.93 -9.41
N GLU A 129 -4.01 -2.04 -9.74
CA GLU A 129 -4.15 -2.68 -11.05
C GLU A 129 -5.56 -3.24 -11.27
N ASP A 130 -6.15 -3.92 -10.27
CA ASP A 130 -7.52 -4.43 -10.32
C ASP A 130 -8.56 -3.33 -10.54
N MET A 131 -8.30 -2.12 -10.03
CA MET A 131 -9.19 -0.97 -10.21
C MET A 131 -9.16 -0.39 -11.62
N GLY A 132 -8.33 -0.91 -12.52
CA GLY A 132 -8.15 -0.36 -13.87
C GLY A 132 -7.63 1.07 -13.84
N LEU A 133 -7.02 1.48 -12.71
CA LEU A 133 -6.43 2.79 -12.52
C LEU A 133 -5.16 2.98 -13.37
N VAL A 134 -4.82 2.03 -14.24
CA VAL A 134 -3.72 2.22 -15.18
C VAL A 134 -3.93 1.52 -16.51
N SER A 135 -3.90 2.34 -17.55
CA SER A 135 -3.19 2.07 -18.79
C SER A 135 -1.66 2.24 -18.67
N ASP A 136 -1.15 2.81 -17.56
CA ASP A 136 0.28 3.10 -17.34
C ASP A 136 0.99 2.03 -16.50
N VAL A 137 1.29 0.91 -17.15
CA VAL A 137 2.03 -0.22 -16.59
C VAL A 137 3.42 0.18 -16.03
N GLY A 138 3.94 1.37 -16.37
CA GLY A 138 5.26 1.85 -15.99
C GLY A 138 5.43 2.14 -14.49
N LEU A 139 4.46 2.81 -13.85
CA LEU A 139 4.58 3.19 -12.44
C LEU A 139 4.64 1.98 -11.52
N PHE A 140 3.76 1.01 -11.73
CA PHE A 140 3.70 -0.18 -10.88
C PHE A 140 4.91 -1.08 -11.06
N ARG A 141 5.40 -1.23 -12.30
CA ARG A 141 6.68 -1.91 -12.53
C ARG A 141 7.81 -1.21 -11.81
N LEU A 142 7.90 0.11 -11.90
CA LEU A 142 8.94 0.88 -11.22
C LEU A 142 8.89 0.68 -9.70
N VAL A 143 7.70 0.74 -9.07
CA VAL A 143 7.55 0.48 -7.63
C VAL A 143 8.07 -0.90 -7.26
N LEU A 144 7.66 -1.94 -7.99
CA LEU A 144 8.06 -3.32 -7.75
C LEU A 144 9.56 -3.58 -8.02
N GLU A 145 10.14 -2.89 -9.00
CA GLU A 145 11.57 -2.96 -9.32
C GLU A 145 12.41 -2.29 -8.23
N ILE A 146 12.01 -1.10 -7.78
CA ILE A 146 12.69 -0.35 -6.71
C ILE A 146 12.77 -1.16 -5.42
N SER A 147 11.69 -1.87 -5.07
CA SER A 147 11.62 -2.68 -3.86
C SER A 147 12.11 -4.12 -4.05
N SER A 148 12.44 -4.52 -5.29
CA SER A 148 12.75 -5.90 -5.66
C SER A 148 11.68 -6.88 -5.14
N ASN A 149 10.40 -6.56 -5.36
CA ASN A 149 9.29 -7.25 -4.73
C ASN A 149 9.01 -8.63 -5.34
N GLU A 150 9.51 -9.67 -4.69
CA GLU A 150 9.33 -11.08 -5.10
C GLU A 150 7.93 -11.64 -4.77
N VAL A 151 7.15 -10.96 -3.92
CA VAL A 151 5.83 -11.42 -3.48
C VAL A 151 4.75 -11.12 -4.52
N TYR A 152 4.85 -10.00 -5.23
CA TYR A 152 3.84 -9.57 -6.19
C TYR A 152 3.57 -10.58 -7.33
N PRO A 153 4.60 -11.15 -8.02
CA PRO A 153 4.36 -12.15 -9.06
C PRO A 153 3.57 -13.36 -8.55
N TRP A 154 3.87 -13.79 -7.33
CA TRP A 154 3.21 -14.92 -6.69
C TRP A 154 1.73 -14.58 -6.36
N LEU A 155 1.46 -13.36 -5.88
CA LEU A 155 0.10 -12.89 -5.58
C LEU A 155 -0.79 -12.79 -6.83
N LYS A 156 -0.19 -12.62 -8.02
CA LYS A 156 -0.90 -12.55 -9.30
C LYS A 156 -1.29 -13.92 -9.84
N THR A 157 -0.55 -14.97 -9.49
CA THR A 157 -0.75 -16.34 -10.01
C THR A 157 -1.58 -17.24 -9.11
N ALA A 158 -1.72 -16.89 -7.83
CA ALA A 158 -2.54 -17.60 -6.84
C ALA A 158 -4.04 -17.30 -7.02
#